data_AF-A0A6S6P736-F1
#
_entry.id   AF-A0A6S6P736-F1
#
_cell.length_a   1.000
_cell.length_b   1.000
_cell.length_c   1.000
_cell.angle_alpha   90.00
_cell.angle_beta   90.00
_cell.angle_gamma   90.00
#
_symmetry.space_group_name_H-M   'P 1'
#
loop_
_entity.id
_entity.type
_entity.pdbx_description
1 polymer ?
#
loop_
_entity_poly.entity_id
_entity_poly.type
_entity_poly.pdbx_seq_one_letter_code
_entity_poly.pdbx_strand_id
1 'polypeptide(L)'
;MSESVLPQMKRRRRYADTRCGLLACGRCTDPWTCRCYDSTEITEQFVDGYRDAARHLLAQGLTPSPSVQAMRILWRRGGDDQRLAVRLAELWEVAA
;
A
#
# COMPACT_ATOMS: atom_id res chain seq x y z
N MET A 1 -0.04 38.37 3.17
CA MET A 1 -1.16 37.41 3.17
C MET A 1 -0.59 36.06 2.78
N SER A 2 -0.28 35.21 3.77
CA SER A 2 0.25 33.87 3.57
C SER A 2 -0.83 33.01 2.95
N GLU A 3 -0.60 32.55 1.72
CA GLU A 3 -1.46 31.59 1.07
C GLU A 3 -1.55 30.31 1.91
N SER A 4 -2.72 29.69 1.97
CA SER A 4 -2.88 28.46 2.75
C SER A 4 -1.95 27.36 2.20
N VAL A 5 -1.42 26.54 3.11
CA VAL A 5 -0.40 25.52 2.80
C VAL A 5 -0.87 24.52 1.74
N LEU A 6 -2.17 24.22 1.72
CA LEU A 6 -2.78 23.24 0.81
C LEU A 6 -2.64 23.62 -0.69
N PRO A 7 -3.04 24.82 -1.15
CA PRO A 7 -2.79 25.27 -2.53
C PRO A 7 -1.30 25.28 -2.89
N GLN A 8 -0.43 25.64 -1.95
CA GLN A 8 1.01 25.66 -2.17
C GLN A 8 1.57 24.24 -2.40
N MET A 9 1.13 23.26 -1.60
CA MET A 9 1.47 21.84 -1.78
C MET A 9 0.96 21.28 -3.11
N LYS A 10 -0.28 21.59 -3.49
CA LYS A 10 -0.88 21.14 -4.75
C LYS A 10 -0.09 21.64 -5.97
N ARG A 11 0.37 22.90 -5.97
CA ARG A 11 1.20 23.44 -7.05
C ARG A 11 2.60 22.83 -7.09
N ARG A 12 3.24 22.66 -5.93
CA ARG A 12 4.55 22.01 -5.84
C ARG A 12 4.51 20.58 -6.37
N ARG A 13 3.46 19.84 -6.02
CA ARG A 13 3.22 18.48 -6.52
C ARG A 13 3.08 18.47 -8.05
N ARG A 14 2.18 19.31 -8.59
CA ARG A 14 1.96 19.41 -10.04
C ARG A 14 3.26 19.72 -10.82
N TYR A 15 4.14 20.55 -10.26
CA TYR A 15 5.46 20.85 -10.86
C TYR A 15 6.49 19.71 -10.71
N ALA A 16 6.40 18.90 -9.66
CA ALA A 16 7.19 17.68 -9.57
C ALA A 16 6.74 16.68 -10.64
N ASP A 17 5.43 16.56 -10.85
CA ASP A 17 4.85 15.60 -11.80
C ASP A 17 5.27 15.90 -13.25
N THR A 18 5.46 17.18 -13.64
CA THR A 18 5.95 17.52 -14.99
C THR A 18 7.37 17.01 -15.29
N ARG A 19 8.12 16.59 -14.27
CA ARG A 19 9.48 16.04 -14.41
C ARG A 19 9.49 14.50 -14.41
N CYS A 20 8.35 13.86 -14.13
CA CYS A 20 8.21 12.42 -14.19
C CYS A 20 7.87 11.97 -15.62
N GLY A 21 8.33 10.76 -15.99
CA GLY A 21 7.91 10.12 -17.23
C GLY A 21 6.44 9.70 -17.18
N LEU A 22 5.88 9.34 -18.35
CA LEU A 22 4.57 8.72 -18.40
C LEU A 22 4.58 7.41 -17.62
N LEU A 23 3.52 7.17 -16.84
CA LEU A 23 3.26 5.89 -16.22
C LEU A 23 2.94 4.84 -17.28
N ALA A 24 2.93 3.57 -16.89
CA ALA A 24 2.65 2.47 -17.81
C ALA A 24 1.24 2.52 -18.46
N CYS A 25 0.32 3.36 -17.96
CA CYS A 25 -0.98 3.58 -18.60
C CYS A 25 -0.87 4.49 -19.84
N GLY A 26 0.31 5.04 -20.12
CA GLY A 26 0.61 5.89 -21.27
C GLY A 26 0.01 7.29 -21.23
N ARG A 27 -0.87 7.59 -20.27
CA ARG A 27 -1.61 8.87 -20.20
C ARG A 27 -1.30 9.70 -18.97
N CYS A 28 -1.07 9.07 -17.83
CA CYS A 28 -0.87 9.77 -16.56
C CYS A 28 0.61 9.89 -16.24
N THR A 29 0.96 10.95 -15.51
CA THR A 29 2.34 11.22 -15.07
C THR A 29 2.49 11.10 -13.55
N ASP A 30 1.41 11.36 -12.81
CA ASP A 30 1.35 11.21 -11.35
C ASP A 30 0.55 9.96 -10.98
N PRO A 31 1.18 8.99 -10.29
CA PRO A 31 0.50 7.79 -9.81
C PRO A 31 -0.73 8.09 -8.94
N TRP A 32 -0.69 9.18 -8.17
CA TRP A 32 -1.75 9.48 -7.20
C TRP A 32 -3.00 10.13 -7.79
N THR A 33 -2.89 10.73 -8.97
CA THR A 33 -4.04 11.30 -9.70
C THR A 33 -4.46 10.41 -10.88
N CYS A 34 -3.68 9.36 -11.16
CA CYS A 34 -4.00 8.38 -12.17
C CYS A 34 -5.26 7.59 -11.79
N ARG A 35 -6.27 7.64 -12.66
CA ARG A 35 -7.49 6.81 -12.57
C ARG A 35 -7.53 5.68 -13.60
N CYS A 36 -6.45 5.50 -14.37
CA CYS A 36 -6.38 4.48 -15.41
C CYS A 36 -6.13 3.07 -14.85
N TYR A 37 -5.69 2.97 -13.60
CA TYR A 37 -5.57 1.72 -12.88
C TYR A 37 -6.67 1.65 -11.85
N ASP A 38 -7.40 0.53 -11.81
CA ASP A 38 -8.27 0.21 -10.68
C ASP A 38 -7.37 -0.30 -9.55
N SER A 39 -7.18 0.51 -8.52
CA SER A 39 -6.34 0.15 -7.37
C SER A 39 -7.03 -0.80 -6.39
N THR A 40 -8.22 -1.31 -6.72
CA THR A 40 -8.98 -2.22 -5.86
C THR A 40 -8.60 -3.68 -6.04
N GLU A 41 -7.94 -4.03 -7.15
CA GLU A 41 -7.44 -5.38 -7.37
C GLU A 41 -6.15 -5.63 -6.57
N ILE A 42 -6.21 -6.60 -5.64
CA ILE A 42 -5.00 -7.07 -4.97
C ILE A 42 -4.22 -7.98 -5.90
N THR A 43 -3.04 -7.53 -6.30
CA THR A 43 -2.08 -8.30 -7.08
C THR A 43 -1.18 -9.15 -6.19
N GLU A 44 -0.56 -10.19 -6.74
CA GLU A 44 0.45 -10.99 -6.03
C GLU A 44 1.62 -10.11 -5.52
N GLN A 45 2.05 -9.12 -6.31
CA GLN A 45 3.10 -8.19 -5.87
C GLN A 45 2.67 -7.35 -4.67
N PHE A 46 1.39 -6.96 -4.60
CA PHE A 46 0.86 -6.24 -3.44
C PHE A 46 0.91 -7.12 -2.18
N VAL A 47 0.55 -8.40 -2.30
CA VAL A 47 0.60 -9.35 -1.18
C VAL A 47 2.02 -9.57 -0.69
N ASP A 48 2.98 -9.70 -1.61
CA ASP A 48 4.40 -9.86 -1.26
C ASP A 48 4.94 -8.60 -0.56
N GLY A 49 4.61 -7.42 -1.08
CA GLY A 49 4.98 -6.15 -0.45
C GLY A 49 4.36 -5.99 0.95
N TYR A 50 3.09 -6.37 1.12
CA TYR A 50 2.42 -6.37 2.41
C TYR A 50 3.09 -7.32 3.41
N ARG A 51 3.42 -8.54 2.98
CA ARG A 51 4.13 -9.53 3.81
C ARG A 51 5.46 -8.99 4.30
N ASP A 52 6.26 -8.42 3.41
CA ASP A 52 7.60 -7.93 3.73
C ASP A 52 7.53 -6.70 4.66
N ALA A 53 6.58 -5.80 4.42
CA ALA A 53 6.30 -4.68 5.30
C ALA A 53 5.83 -5.14 6.70
N ALA A 54 4.92 -6.11 6.76
CA ALA A 54 4.44 -6.66 8.03
C ALA A 54 5.57 -7.31 8.84
N ARG A 55 6.43 -8.10 8.18
CA ARG A 55 7.62 -8.69 8.81
C ARG A 55 8.58 -7.62 9.34
N HIS A 56 8.82 -6.58 8.54
CA HIS A 56 9.68 -5.47 8.97
C HIS A 56 9.12 -4.75 10.20
N LEU A 57 7.83 -4.41 10.18
CA LEU A 57 7.18 -3.72 11.31
C LEU A 57 7.21 -4.57 12.58
N LEU A 58 6.90 -5.87 12.47
CA LEU A 58 6.98 -6.80 13.60
C LEU A 58 8.41 -6.92 14.15
N ALA A 59 9.42 -6.94 13.29
CA ALA A 59 10.83 -6.95 13.71
C ALA A 59 11.24 -5.66 14.45
N GLN A 60 10.55 -4.55 14.21
CA GLN A 60 10.71 -3.29 14.95
C GLN A 60 9.81 -3.20 16.20
N GLY A 61 9.05 -4.26 16.53
CA GLY A 61 8.10 -4.25 17.65
C GLY A 61 6.84 -3.41 17.38
N LEU A 62 6.58 -3.05 16.12
CA LEU A 62 5.40 -2.29 15.70
C LEU A 62 4.31 -3.24 15.19
N THR A 63 3.06 -2.89 15.47
CA THR A 63 1.90 -3.65 14.97
C THR A 63 1.52 -3.16 13.56
N PRO A 64 1.66 -3.99 12.51
CA PRO A 64 1.27 -3.61 11.16
C PRO A 64 -0.26 -3.56 11.02
N SER A 65 -0.78 -2.62 10.23
CA SER A 65 -2.23 -2.48 9.97
C SER A 65 -2.79 -3.70 9.22
N PRO A 66 -4.01 -4.18 9.55
CA PRO A 66 -4.54 -5.41 8.98
C PRO A 66 -5.12 -5.15 7.59
N SER A 67 -4.65 -5.90 6.60
CA SER A 67 -5.29 -5.99 5.28
C SER A 67 -5.94 -7.35 5.12
N VAL A 68 -7.26 -7.43 5.35
CA VAL A 68 -8.01 -8.71 5.35
C VAL A 68 -7.86 -9.46 4.03
N GLN A 69 -7.91 -8.76 2.89
CA GLN A 69 -7.75 -9.40 1.58
C GLN A 69 -6.35 -9.99 1.41
N ALA A 70 -5.29 -9.26 1.78
CA ALA A 70 -3.93 -9.77 1.72
C ALA A 70 -3.70 -10.93 2.71
N MET A 71 -4.23 -10.83 3.92
CA MET A 71 -4.16 -11.89 4.95
C MET A 71 -4.83 -13.18 4.49
N ARG A 72 -5.99 -13.11 3.81
CA ARG A 72 -6.65 -14.29 3.23
C ARG A 72 -5.82 -14.97 2.15
N ILE A 73 -5.11 -14.19 1.33
CA ILE A 73 -4.20 -14.75 0.31
C ILE A 73 -3.00 -15.41 1.00
N LEU A 74 -2.38 -14.75 1.97
CA LEU A 74 -1.28 -15.33 2.77
C LEU A 74 -1.70 -16.63 3.49
N TRP A 75 -2.91 -16.68 4.04
CA TRP A 75 -3.46 -17.89 4.65
C TRP A 75 -3.54 -19.05 3.65
N ARG A 76 -4.06 -18.80 2.45
CA ARG A 76 -4.18 -19.82 1.39
C ARG A 76 -2.83 -20.32 0.87
N ARG A 77 -1.78 -19.48 0.92
CA ARG A 77 -0.41 -19.87 0.51
C ARG A 77 0.24 -20.88 1.47
N GLY A 78 -0.22 -20.95 2.72
CA GLY A 78 0.32 -21.90 3.71
C GLY A 78 1.69 -21.49 4.28
N GLY A 79 2.29 -22.38 5.06
CA GLY A 79 3.68 -22.22 5.55
C GLY A 79 3.89 -21.00 6.43
N ASP A 80 5.00 -20.27 6.18
CA ASP A 80 5.33 -19.03 6.91
C ASP A 80 4.33 -17.90 6.67
N ASP A 81 3.73 -17.86 5.48
CA ASP A 81 2.77 -16.82 5.12
C ASP A 81 1.46 -17.03 5.90
N GLN A 82 1.04 -18.28 6.08
CA GLN A 82 -0.11 -18.60 6.93
C GLN A 82 0.14 -18.29 8.41
N ARG A 83 1.33 -18.63 8.94
CA ARG A 83 1.71 -18.29 10.32
C ARG A 83 1.69 -16.78 10.54
N LEU A 84 2.20 -16.02 9.58
CA LEU A 84 2.13 -14.56 9.63
C LEU A 84 0.67 -14.07 9.64
N ALA A 85 -0.19 -14.60 8.76
CA ALA A 85 -1.61 -14.23 8.73
C ALA A 85 -2.32 -14.48 10.07
N VAL A 86 -2.08 -15.63 10.71
CA VAL A 86 -2.61 -15.95 12.05
C VAL A 86 -2.13 -14.91 13.07
N ARG A 87 -0.82 -14.64 13.09
CA ARG A 87 -0.24 -13.72 14.05
C ARG A 87 -0.82 -12.32 13.92
N LEU A 88 -1.05 -11.87 12.69
CA LEU A 88 -1.67 -10.58 12.43
C LEU A 88 -3.14 -10.54 12.86
N ALA A 89 -3.87 -11.64 12.67
CA ALA A 89 -5.25 -11.78 13.14
C ALA A 89 -5.36 -11.68 14.66
N GLU A 90 -4.47 -12.35 15.39
CA GLU A 90 -4.37 -12.30 16.85
C GLU A 90 -4.10 -10.87 17.35
N LEU A 91 -3.13 -10.18 16.75
CA LEU A 91 -2.73 -8.82 17.17
C LEU A 91 -3.85 -7.80 17.02
N TRP A 92 -4.80 -8.04 16.12
CA TRP A 92 -5.90 -7.12 15.83
C TRP A 92 -7.26 -7.61 16.30
N GLU A 93 -7.33 -8.81 16.89
CA GLU A 93 -8.60 -9.48 17.23
C GLU A 93 -9.56 -9.57 16.02
N VAL A 94 -9.01 -9.61 14.80
CA VAL A 94 -9.77 -9.73 13.56
C VAL A 94 -9.93 -11.22 13.26
N ALA A 95 -11.17 -11.71 13.20
CA ALA A 95 -11.44 -13.06 12.71
C ALA A 95 -10.99 -13.14 11.24
N ALA A 96 -9.91 -13.88 10.98
CA ALA A 96 -9.32 -14.06 9.65
C ALA A 96 -10.14 -15.00 8.76
#